data_AF-A0A6P5DI63-F1
#
_entry.id   AF-A0A6P5DI63-F1
#
_cell.length_a   1.000
_cell.length_b   1.000
_cell.length_c   1.000
_cell.angle_alpha   90.00
_cell.angle_beta   90.00
_cell.angle_gamma   90.00
#
_symmetry.space_group_name_H-M   'P 1'
#
loop_
_entity.id
_entity.type
_entity.pdbx_description
1 polymer ?
#
loop_
_entity_poly.entity_id
_entity_poly.type
_entity_poly.pdbx_seq_one_letter_code
_entity_poly.pdbx_strand_id
1 'polypeptide(L)'
;MPSRTARYARYSPRQRRRRLLADRSVRFPNDVLFLDHIRQGDLEQVGRFIRTRKVSLDTIYPSGLAALHEAVLSGNLECVKLLVKYGADIHQRDETGWTPLHIACSDGYPDIARYLISLGADREAANDDGDLPSDLIDPEFKDLVELFKGTKMD
;
A
#
# COMPACT_ATOMS: atom_id res chain seq x y z
N MET A 1 -18.11 -6.65 -15.43
CA MET A 1 -18.24 -5.22 -15.07
C MET A 1 -16.83 -4.68 -14.93
N PRO A 2 -16.40 -3.61 -15.63
CA PRO A 2 -15.13 -2.98 -15.33
C PRO A 2 -15.11 -2.57 -13.85
N SER A 3 -13.95 -2.66 -13.19
CA SER A 3 -13.82 -2.28 -11.79
C SER A 3 -14.32 -0.85 -11.59
N ARG A 4 -14.98 -0.57 -10.45
CA ARG A 4 -15.52 0.77 -10.11
C ARG A 4 -14.46 1.87 -10.16
N THR A 5 -13.21 1.47 -10.13
CA THR A 5 -11.98 2.23 -10.08
C THR A 5 -11.31 2.40 -11.45
N ALA A 6 -11.79 1.73 -12.52
CA ALA A 6 -11.20 1.83 -13.86
C ALA A 6 -11.10 3.28 -14.37
N ARG A 7 -12.02 4.16 -13.95
CA ARG A 7 -11.99 5.60 -14.24
C ARG A 7 -10.73 6.29 -13.68
N TYR A 8 -10.15 5.74 -12.63
CA TYR A 8 -9.02 6.28 -11.89
C TYR A 8 -7.76 5.40 -11.97
N ALA A 9 -7.75 4.36 -12.81
CA ALA A 9 -6.62 3.43 -12.92
C ALA A 9 -5.30 4.13 -13.28
N ARG A 10 -5.35 5.18 -14.11
CA ARG A 10 -4.18 6.00 -14.49
C ARG A 10 -3.56 6.85 -13.38
N TYR A 11 -4.11 6.81 -12.16
CA TYR A 11 -3.66 7.63 -11.04
C TYR A 11 -2.95 6.75 -10.01
N SER A 12 -1.93 7.30 -9.36
CA SER A 12 -1.26 6.63 -8.24
C SER A 12 -2.28 6.24 -7.16
N PRO A 13 -2.01 5.20 -6.36
CA PRO A 13 -2.87 4.77 -5.25
C PRO A 13 -3.36 5.92 -4.36
N ARG A 14 -2.48 6.88 -4.02
CA ARG A 14 -2.84 8.07 -3.21
C ARG A 14 -3.89 8.95 -3.90
N GLN A 15 -3.64 9.25 -5.17
CA GLN A 15 -4.50 10.11 -5.99
C GLN A 15 -5.85 9.43 -6.28
N ARG A 16 -5.82 8.13 -6.60
CA ARG A 16 -6.99 7.28 -6.82
C ARG A 16 -7.87 7.21 -5.58
N ARG A 17 -7.29 6.90 -4.40
CA ARG A 17 -8.00 6.91 -3.11
C ARG A 17 -8.68 8.26 -2.86
N ARG A 18 -7.95 9.37 -3.00
CA ARG A 18 -8.50 10.72 -2.78
C ARG A 18 -9.68 11.03 -3.69
N ARG A 19 -9.61 10.65 -4.97
CA ARG A 19 -10.69 10.87 -5.94
C ARG A 19 -11.89 9.98 -5.68
N LEU A 20 -11.67 8.71 -5.34
CA LEU A 20 -12.73 7.76 -5.00
C LEU A 20 -13.52 8.21 -3.75
N LEU A 21 -12.82 8.66 -2.70
CA LEU A 21 -13.47 9.16 -1.49
C LEU A 21 -14.28 10.45 -1.73
N ALA A 22 -13.94 11.23 -2.76
CA ALA A 22 -14.68 12.43 -3.14
C ALA A 22 -15.88 12.14 -4.07
N ASP A 23 -15.92 10.97 -4.72
CA ASP A 23 -17.00 10.60 -5.64
C ASP A 23 -18.22 10.08 -4.87
N ARG A 24 -19.23 10.95 -4.71
CA ARG A 24 -20.49 10.66 -4.01
C ARG A 24 -21.31 9.52 -4.64
N SER A 25 -21.00 9.12 -5.87
CA SER A 25 -21.66 7.98 -6.53
C SER A 25 -21.10 6.63 -6.07
N VAL A 26 -19.90 6.61 -5.48
CA VAL A 26 -19.24 5.41 -4.98
C VAL A 26 -19.75 5.10 -3.56
N ARG A 27 -20.45 3.98 -3.41
CA ARG A 27 -20.78 3.42 -2.09
C ARG A 27 -19.69 2.45 -1.65
N PHE A 28 -19.05 2.76 -0.54
CA PHE A 28 -18.14 1.84 0.15
C PHE A 28 -18.95 0.90 1.07
N PRO A 29 -18.72 -0.41 1.05
CA PRO A 29 -19.34 -1.37 1.97
C PRO A 29 -18.81 -1.17 3.41
N ASN A 30 -19.54 -1.72 4.39
CA ASN A 30 -19.39 -1.49 5.83
C ASN A 30 -18.05 -1.97 6.47
N ASP A 31 -17.13 -2.56 5.71
CA ASP A 31 -15.78 -2.92 6.18
C ASP A 31 -14.85 -1.70 6.38
N VAL A 32 -15.41 -0.49 6.20
CA VAL A 32 -14.75 0.81 6.42
C VAL A 32 -14.09 0.89 7.79
N LEU A 33 -14.70 0.30 8.83
CA LEU A 33 -14.17 0.41 10.20
C LEU A 33 -12.75 -0.17 10.34
N PHE A 34 -12.45 -1.31 9.69
CA PHE A 34 -11.11 -1.88 9.75
C PHE A 34 -10.09 -0.97 9.06
N LEU A 35 -10.43 -0.47 7.87
CA LEU A 35 -9.56 0.44 7.12
C LEU A 35 -9.42 1.80 7.80
N ASP A 36 -10.44 2.29 8.49
CA ASP A 36 -10.36 3.55 9.25
C ASP A 36 -9.39 3.43 10.41
N HIS A 37 -9.41 2.31 11.15
CA HIS A 37 -8.41 2.04 12.17
C HIS A 37 -6.99 1.95 11.58
N ILE A 38 -6.81 1.36 10.39
CA ILE A 38 -5.52 1.37 9.67
C ILE A 38 -5.08 2.80 9.33
N ARG A 39 -5.97 3.61 8.75
CA ARG A 39 -5.68 5.00 8.35
C ARG A 39 -5.36 5.90 9.55
N GLN A 40 -6.00 5.65 10.69
CA GLN A 40 -5.77 6.37 11.93
C GLN A 40 -4.57 5.84 12.73
N GLY A 41 -4.04 4.65 12.37
CA GLY A 41 -2.96 4.03 13.11
C GLY A 41 -3.37 3.40 14.44
N ASP A 42 -4.65 3.07 14.61
CA ASP A 42 -5.18 2.45 15.83
C ASP A 42 -4.81 0.95 15.87
N LEU A 43 -3.59 0.68 16.29
CA LEU A 43 -3.00 -0.66 16.29
C LEU A 43 -3.77 -1.66 17.15
N GLU A 44 -4.38 -1.20 18.25
CA GLU A 44 -5.18 -2.05 19.13
C GLU A 44 -6.40 -2.56 18.37
N GLN A 45 -7.15 -1.65 17.75
CA GLN A 45 -8.35 -2.02 17.02
C GLN A 45 -8.02 -2.78 15.73
N VAL A 46 -6.97 -2.41 14.99
CA VAL A 46 -6.48 -3.20 13.84
C VAL A 46 -6.20 -4.63 14.26
N GLY A 47 -5.42 -4.84 15.32
CA GLY A 47 -5.12 -6.17 15.83
C GLY A 47 -6.36 -6.90 16.35
N ARG A 48 -7.31 -6.21 16.96
CA ARG A 48 -8.58 -6.80 17.43
C ARG A 48 -9.43 -7.29 16.26
N PHE A 49 -9.55 -6.49 15.19
CA PHE A 49 -10.30 -6.88 13.99
C PHE A 49 -9.72 -8.15 13.36
N ILE A 50 -8.40 -8.23 13.18
CA ILE A 50 -7.71 -9.39 12.61
C ILE A 50 -8.00 -10.66 13.43
N ARG A 51 -7.88 -10.57 14.76
CA ARG A 51 -8.06 -11.74 15.64
C ARG A 51 -9.51 -12.20 15.77
N THR A 52 -10.49 -11.29 15.72
CA THR A 52 -11.88 -11.58 16.14
C THR A 52 -12.90 -11.59 15.02
N ARG A 53 -12.64 -10.91 13.89
CA ARG A 53 -13.66 -10.67 12.85
C ARG A 53 -13.40 -11.41 11.54
N LYS A 54 -12.39 -12.28 11.47
CA LYS A 54 -12.02 -13.05 10.26
C LYS A 54 -11.90 -12.16 9.01
N VAL A 55 -11.21 -11.02 9.15
CA VAL A 55 -10.87 -10.19 7.99
C VAL A 55 -9.75 -10.86 7.20
N SER A 56 -9.85 -10.84 5.86
CA SER A 56 -8.79 -11.33 4.98
C SER A 56 -7.89 -10.17 4.57
N LEU A 57 -6.58 -10.28 4.81
CA LEU A 57 -5.62 -9.19 4.59
C LEU A 57 -5.27 -8.96 3.11
N ASP A 58 -5.55 -9.94 2.26
CA ASP A 58 -5.43 -9.92 0.80
C ASP A 58 -6.67 -9.32 0.10
N THR A 59 -7.74 -9.01 0.85
CA THR A 59 -8.97 -8.43 0.29
C THR A 59 -8.64 -7.13 -0.44
N ILE A 60 -8.93 -7.08 -1.74
CA ILE A 60 -8.92 -5.83 -2.50
C ILE A 60 -10.24 -5.09 -2.25
N TYR A 61 -10.16 -4.02 -1.47
CA TYR A 61 -11.32 -3.20 -1.13
C TYR A 61 -11.77 -2.36 -2.33
N PRO A 62 -12.98 -1.76 -2.30
CA PRO A 62 -13.46 -0.93 -3.42
C PRO A 62 -12.63 0.33 -3.70
N SER A 63 -11.69 0.68 -2.83
CA SER A 63 -10.64 1.67 -3.12
C SER A 63 -9.59 1.17 -4.12
N GLY A 64 -9.60 -0.12 -4.45
CA GLY A 64 -8.59 -0.79 -5.26
C GLY A 64 -7.38 -1.30 -4.49
N LEU A 65 -7.39 -1.14 -3.17
CA LEU A 65 -6.24 -1.37 -2.29
C LEU A 65 -6.51 -2.51 -1.33
N ALA A 66 -5.45 -3.23 -0.93
CA ALA A 66 -5.47 -4.15 0.19
C ALA A 66 -5.17 -3.44 1.52
N ALA A 67 -5.32 -4.15 2.65
CA ALA A 67 -5.03 -3.61 3.97
C ALA A 67 -3.59 -3.07 4.10
N LEU A 68 -2.61 -3.81 3.58
CA LEU A 68 -1.20 -3.41 3.63
C LEU A 68 -0.92 -2.15 2.81
N HIS A 69 -1.55 -2.01 1.64
CA HIS A 69 -1.47 -0.80 0.82
C HIS A 69 -1.99 0.42 1.58
N GLU A 70 -3.14 0.33 2.25
CA GLU A 70 -3.70 1.44 3.04
C GLU A 70 -2.80 1.83 4.22
N ALA A 71 -2.12 0.87 4.85
CA ALA A 71 -1.16 1.13 5.93
C ALA A 71 0.11 1.82 5.43
N VAL A 72 0.63 1.43 4.26
CA VAL A 72 1.75 2.14 3.65
C VAL A 72 1.32 3.55 3.24
N LEU A 73 0.14 3.70 2.65
CA LEU A 73 -0.41 4.97 2.19
C LEU A 73 -0.75 5.95 3.33
N SER A 74 -0.83 5.47 4.58
CA SER A 74 -0.93 6.32 5.77
C SER A 74 0.44 6.72 6.36
N GLY A 75 1.53 6.13 5.85
CA GLY A 75 2.89 6.36 6.36
C GLY A 75 3.15 5.74 7.73
N ASN A 76 2.27 4.86 8.22
CA ASN A 76 2.39 4.29 9.57
C ASN A 76 3.16 2.96 9.56
N LEU A 77 4.47 3.03 9.77
CA LEU A 77 5.36 1.86 9.82
C LEU A 77 4.93 0.80 10.85
N GLU A 78 4.44 1.20 12.02
CA GLU A 78 4.02 0.25 13.04
C GLU A 78 2.76 -0.52 12.63
N CYS A 79 1.86 0.13 11.89
CA CYS A 79 0.71 -0.54 11.29
C CYS A 79 1.14 -1.52 10.18
N VAL A 80 2.10 -1.13 9.33
CA VAL A 80 2.71 -2.01 8.32
C VAL A 80 3.31 -3.25 8.98
N LYS A 81 4.16 -3.08 10.00
CA LYS A 81 4.75 -4.18 10.78
C LYS A 81 3.69 -5.08 11.39
N LEU A 82 2.62 -4.50 11.94
CA LEU A 82 1.52 -5.25 12.54
C LEU A 82 0.82 -6.13 11.50
N LEU A 83 0.45 -5.59 10.34
CA LEU A 83 -0.22 -6.34 9.28
C LEU A 83 0.67 -7.46 8.73
N VAL A 84 1.95 -7.20 8.48
CA VAL A 84 2.92 -8.21 8.04
C VAL A 84 3.08 -9.31 9.09
N LYS A 85 3.16 -8.97 10.38
CA LYS A 85 3.20 -9.95 11.48
C LYS A 85 2.00 -10.89 11.48
N TYR A 86 0.84 -10.43 11.02
CA TYR A 86 -0.37 -11.24 10.86
C TYR A 86 -0.50 -11.92 9.50
N GLY A 87 0.54 -11.90 8.67
CA GLY A 87 0.60 -12.61 7.39
C GLY A 87 0.05 -11.82 6.21
N ALA A 88 -0.02 -10.50 6.27
CA ALA A 88 -0.25 -9.71 5.06
C ALA A 88 0.87 -9.96 4.04
N ASP A 89 0.50 -10.24 2.79
CA ASP A 89 1.45 -10.48 1.72
C ASP A 89 2.14 -9.18 1.30
N ILE A 90 3.47 -9.14 1.45
CA ILE A 90 4.31 -8.00 1.07
C ILE A 90 4.39 -7.80 -0.44
N HIS A 91 4.04 -8.82 -1.23
CA HIS A 91 4.00 -8.79 -2.70
C HIS A 91 2.59 -8.61 -3.24
N GLN A 92 1.58 -8.44 -2.37
CA GLN A 92 0.19 -8.25 -2.79
C GLN A 92 0.13 -7.13 -3.82
N ARG A 93 -0.41 -7.43 -5.01
CA ARG A 93 -0.69 -6.44 -6.03
C ARG A 93 -2.07 -5.83 -5.78
N ASP A 94 -2.15 -4.52 -5.90
CA ASP A 94 -3.40 -3.79 -5.98
C ASP A 94 -4.05 -3.97 -7.37
N GLU A 95 -5.21 -3.36 -7.61
CA GLU A 95 -5.94 -3.52 -8.87
C GLU A 95 -5.23 -2.97 -10.13
N THR A 96 -4.15 -2.22 -9.94
CA THR A 96 -3.30 -1.62 -10.98
C THR A 96 -1.88 -2.18 -10.93
N GLY A 97 -1.68 -3.30 -10.23
CA GLY A 97 -0.40 -3.97 -10.14
C GLY A 97 0.60 -3.34 -9.17
N TRP A 98 0.23 -2.28 -8.45
CA TRP A 98 1.13 -1.68 -7.47
C TRP A 98 1.30 -2.61 -6.28
N THR A 99 2.53 -2.76 -5.81
CA THR A 99 2.85 -3.44 -4.55
C THR A 99 2.99 -2.42 -3.42
N PRO A 100 3.01 -2.85 -2.14
CA PRO A 100 3.32 -1.97 -1.02
C PRO A 100 4.63 -1.19 -1.20
N LEU A 101 5.65 -1.78 -1.84
CA LEU A 101 6.94 -1.12 -2.09
C LEU A 101 6.81 0.03 -3.11
N HIS A 102 5.98 -0.11 -4.15
CA HIS A 102 5.70 0.99 -5.09
C HIS A 102 5.12 2.20 -4.37
N ILE A 103 4.16 1.99 -3.46
CA ILE A 103 3.55 3.10 -2.69
C ILE A 103 4.60 3.75 -1.79
N ALA A 104 5.41 2.95 -1.08
CA ALA A 104 6.44 3.49 -0.20
C ALA A 104 7.45 4.36 -0.97
N CYS A 105 7.83 3.97 -2.19
CA CYS A 105 8.71 4.76 -3.04
C CYS A 105 8.03 6.02 -3.58
N SER A 106 6.82 5.89 -4.12
CA SER A 106 6.07 7.01 -4.72
C SER A 106 5.70 8.10 -3.71
N ASP A 107 5.40 7.72 -2.46
CA ASP A 107 4.92 8.66 -1.43
C ASP A 107 6.05 9.10 -0.46
N GLY A 108 7.29 8.66 -0.67
CA GLY A 108 8.44 9.16 0.09
C GLY A 108 8.60 8.56 1.48
N TYR A 109 8.38 7.26 1.66
CA TYR A 109 8.46 6.56 2.94
C TYR A 109 9.69 5.63 3.05
N PRO A 110 10.91 6.18 3.27
CA PRO A 110 12.15 5.41 3.29
C PRO A 110 12.21 4.32 4.36
N ASP A 111 11.67 4.57 5.57
CA ASP A 111 11.65 3.56 6.63
C ASP A 111 10.74 2.36 6.30
N ILE A 112 9.62 2.62 5.64
CA ILE A 112 8.70 1.56 5.18
C ILE A 112 9.34 0.79 4.03
N ALA A 113 9.95 1.48 3.06
CA ALA A 113 10.66 0.84 1.96
C ALA A 113 11.80 -0.04 2.47
N ARG A 114 12.64 0.46 3.39
CA ARG A 114 13.69 -0.33 4.06
C ARG A 114 13.14 -1.58 4.72
N TYR A 115 12.05 -1.43 5.48
CA TYR A 115 11.42 -2.56 6.16
C TYR A 115 10.93 -3.61 5.15
N LEU A 116 10.19 -3.21 4.11
CA LEU A 116 9.68 -4.12 3.09
C LEU A 116 10.83 -4.83 2.34
N ILE A 117 11.88 -4.09 1.93
CA ILE A 117 13.06 -4.66 1.27
C ILE A 117 13.78 -5.65 2.19
N SER A 118 13.89 -5.36 3.50
CA SER A 118 14.51 -6.28 4.46
C SER A 118 13.76 -7.61 4.61
N LEU A 119 12.48 -7.65 4.22
CA LEU A 119 11.64 -8.84 4.19
C LEU A 119 11.65 -9.55 2.84
N GLY A 120 12.41 -9.05 1.86
CA GLY A 120 12.51 -9.61 0.52
C GLY A 120 11.49 -9.06 -0.48
N ALA A 121 10.90 -7.89 -0.23
CA ALA A 121 10.05 -7.25 -1.22
C ALA A 121 10.79 -7.06 -2.55
N ASP A 122 10.14 -7.44 -3.64
CA ASP A 122 10.74 -7.41 -4.98
C ASP A 122 10.90 -5.97 -5.45
N ARG A 123 12.17 -5.58 -5.68
CA ARG A 123 12.58 -4.25 -6.10
C ARG A 123 12.36 -4.02 -7.60
N GLU A 124 12.18 -5.10 -8.36
CA GLU A 124 12.03 -5.12 -9.82
C GLU A 124 10.60 -5.54 -10.23
N ALA A 125 9.66 -5.58 -9.29
CA ALA A 125 8.26 -5.85 -9.60
C ALA A 125 7.69 -4.70 -10.43
N ALA A 126 7.27 -4.95 -11.67
CA ALA A 126 6.62 -3.93 -12.49
C ALA A 126 5.12 -3.82 -12.19
N ASN A 127 4.59 -2.60 -12.01
CA ASN A 127 3.15 -2.35 -11.98
C ASN A 127 2.52 -2.52 -13.40
N ASP A 128 1.22 -2.27 -13.56
CA ASP A 128 0.55 -2.48 -14.85
C ASP A 128 0.91 -1.42 -15.91
N ASP A 129 1.48 -0.28 -15.50
CA ASP A 129 2.04 0.75 -16.39
C ASP A 129 3.51 0.43 -16.79
N GLY A 130 4.11 -0.58 -16.18
CA GLY A 130 5.49 -1.00 -16.40
C GLY A 130 6.52 -0.31 -15.50
N ASP A 131 6.09 0.54 -14.57
CA ASP A 131 7.01 1.23 -13.65
C ASP A 131 7.48 0.27 -12.55
N LEU A 132 8.78 0.34 -12.25
CA LEU A 132 9.38 -0.29 -11.08
C LEU A 132 9.21 0.61 -9.85
N PRO A 133 9.34 0.08 -8.61
CA PRO A 133 9.38 0.90 -7.42
C PRO A 133 10.41 2.03 -7.48
N SER A 134 11.57 1.80 -8.10
CA SER A 134 12.62 2.83 -8.26
C SER A 134 12.21 3.97 -9.19
N ASP A 135 11.41 3.69 -10.22
CA ASP A 135 11.02 4.67 -11.24
C ASP A 135 10.04 5.72 -10.68
N LEU A 136 9.37 5.37 -9.58
CA LEU A 136 8.40 6.20 -8.89
C LEU A 136 9.02 7.09 -7.81
N ILE A 137 10.32 6.96 -7.52
CA ILE A 137 11.00 7.74 -6.49
C ILE A 137 11.21 9.17 -6.98
N ASP A 138 10.63 10.14 -6.28
CA ASP A 138 10.98 11.55 -6.49
C ASP A 138 12.47 11.77 -6.14
N PRO A 139 13.28 12.39 -7.02
CA PRO A 139 14.69 12.70 -6.74
C PRO A 139 14.94 13.48 -5.45
N GLU A 140 13.94 14.20 -4.93
CA GLU A 140 14.02 14.90 -3.64
C GLU A 140 14.03 13.96 -2.43
N PHE A 141 13.52 12.72 -2.56
CA PHE A 141 13.56 11.70 -1.52
C PHE A 141 14.94 11.03 -1.44
N LYS A 142 15.94 11.80 -1.00
CA LYS A 142 17.36 11.40 -0.95
C LYS A 142 17.59 10.03 -0.32
N ASP A 143 16.93 9.73 0.79
CA ASP A 143 17.07 8.45 1.49
C ASP A 143 16.59 7.26 0.66
N LEU A 144 15.51 7.44 -0.11
CA LEU A 144 15.00 6.41 -1.04
C LEU A 144 15.92 6.27 -2.25
N VAL A 145 16.38 7.38 -2.81
CA VAL A 145 17.34 7.41 -3.91
C VAL A 145 18.62 6.67 -3.50
N GLU A 146 19.13 6.90 -2.30
CA GLU A 146 20.32 6.21 -1.77
C GLU A 146 20.05 4.73 -1.53
N LEU A 147 18.91 4.38 -0.91
CA LEU A 147 18.49 3.01 -0.70
C LEU A 147 18.46 2.20 -2.00
N PHE A 148 18.07 2.83 -3.10
CA PHE A 148 18.01 2.18 -4.41
C PHE A 148 19.33 2.21 -5.20
N LYS A 149 20.23 3.15 -4.92
CA LYS A 149 21.60 3.19 -5.47
C LYS A 149 22.55 2.17 -4.81
N GLY A 150 22.30 1.84 -3.54
CA GLY A 150 23.09 0.91 -2.75
C GLY A 150 22.88 -0.56 -3.15
N THR A 151 23.24 -0.93 -4.37
CA THR A 151 23.21 -2.32 -4.89
C THR A 151 24.45 -2.65 -5.70
N LYS A 152 25.62 -2.49 -5.08
CA LYS A 152 26.62 -3.55 -5.16
C LYS A 152 26.70 -4.16 -3.77
N MET A 153 25.81 -5.11 -3.50
CA MET A 153 26.13 -6.12 -2.51
C MET A 153 27.09 -7.05 -3.24
N ASP A 154 28.38 -6.90 -2.92
CA ASP A 154 29.47 -7.75 -3.40
C ASP A 154 29.23 -9.23 -3.06
#